data_AF-A0A077KNV4-F1
#
_entry.id   AF-A0A077KNV4-F1
#
_cell.length_a   1.000
_cell.length_b   1.000
_cell.length_c   1.000
_cell.angle_alpha   90.00
_cell.angle_beta   90.00
_cell.angle_gamma   90.00
#
_symmetry.space_group_name_H-M   'P 1'
#
loop_
_entity.id
_entity.type
_entity.pdbx_description
1 polymer ?
#
loop_
_entity_poly.entity_id
_entity_poly.type
_entity_poly.pdbx_seq_one_letter_code
_entity_poly.pdbx_strand_id
1 'polypeptide(L)'
;MKIFASLAVMFLICCKSSVKTGYLNNDMENEYSINLSPNQQFSLFYKFEDNPLDPGRWLSYYVTETKTNILKKEKTKILADSIYWRSDNVLVIIPYRKMIETNLEVDKKENDNQILIHIK
;
A
#
# COMPACT_ATOMS: atom_id res chain seq x y z
N MET A 1 -55.56 -6.73 31.01
CA MET A 1 -55.61 -6.33 29.58
C MET A 1 -55.43 -4.84 29.45
N LYS A 2 -54.32 -4.39 28.87
CA LYS A 2 -54.21 -3.29 27.89
C LYS A 2 -52.76 -3.25 27.43
N ILE A 3 -52.58 -3.72 26.21
CA ILE A 3 -51.32 -3.82 25.48
C ILE A 3 -51.13 -2.46 24.82
N PHE A 4 -49.97 -1.83 24.98
CA PHE A 4 -49.49 -0.83 24.03
C PHE A 4 -48.06 -1.18 23.65
N ALA A 5 -47.97 -1.69 22.43
CA ALA A 5 -46.76 -1.89 21.68
C ALA A 5 -46.27 -0.53 21.13
N SER A 6 -44.96 -0.28 21.22
CA SER A 6 -44.17 0.56 20.31
C SER A 6 -42.70 0.43 20.77
N LEU A 7 -41.90 -0.50 20.25
CA LEU A 7 -41.20 -0.48 18.95
C LEU A 7 -40.38 0.79 18.70
N ALA A 8 -39.23 0.90 19.36
CA ALA A 8 -38.11 1.68 18.86
C ALA A 8 -36.82 0.90 19.10
N VAL A 9 -36.55 -0.02 18.17
CA VAL A 9 -35.25 -0.68 18.05
C VAL A 9 -34.28 0.39 17.56
N MET A 10 -33.61 1.08 18.47
CA MET A 10 -32.45 1.88 18.11
C MET A 10 -31.25 0.92 18.00
N PHE A 11 -31.19 0.22 16.86
CA PHE A 11 -29.96 -0.43 16.39
C PHE A 11 -28.94 0.68 16.13
N LEU A 12 -28.21 1.07 17.18
CA LEU A 12 -26.89 1.68 17.02
C LEU A 12 -25.99 0.57 16.47
N ILE A 13 -26.10 0.36 15.15
CA ILE A 13 -25.04 -0.20 14.35
C ILE A 13 -23.93 0.83 14.46
N CYS A 14 -23.14 0.73 15.53
CA CYS A 14 -21.77 1.17 15.51
C CYS A 14 -21.17 0.44 14.32
N CYS A 15 -21.06 1.14 13.19
CA CYS A 15 -20.03 0.89 12.22
C CYS A 15 -18.70 1.05 12.98
N LYS A 16 -18.31 0.01 13.74
CA LYS A 16 -16.91 -0.28 13.93
C LYS A 16 -16.43 -0.53 12.52
N SER A 17 -15.95 0.54 11.88
CA SER A 17 -15.03 0.42 10.77
C SER A 17 -13.94 -0.48 11.33
N SER A 18 -14.01 -1.76 10.97
CA SER A 18 -13.03 -2.77 11.34
C SER A 18 -11.80 -2.46 10.51
N VAL A 19 -11.14 -1.37 10.91
CA VAL A 19 -9.81 -1.07 10.43
C VAL A 19 -8.95 -2.17 11.03
N LYS A 20 -8.52 -3.11 10.20
CA LYS A 20 -7.52 -4.11 10.57
C LYS A 20 -6.32 -3.34 11.11
N THR A 21 -6.16 -3.30 12.43
CA THR A 21 -4.91 -2.91 13.08
C THR A 21 -3.91 -4.00 12.73
N GLY A 22 -3.19 -3.82 11.62
CA GLY A 22 -2.04 -4.65 11.30
C GLY A 22 -0.98 -4.33 12.34
N TYR A 23 -0.85 -5.16 13.36
CA TYR A 23 0.25 -5.04 14.32
C TYR A 23 1.56 -5.14 13.54
N LEU A 24 2.30 -4.02 13.50
CA LEU A 24 3.68 -3.99 13.03
C LEU A 24 4.49 -4.81 14.03
N ASN A 25 4.82 -6.04 13.65
CA ASN A 25 5.69 -6.91 14.44
C ASN A 25 7.11 -6.31 14.40
N ASN A 26 7.81 -6.27 15.54
CA ASN A 26 9.17 -5.69 15.66
C ASN A 26 10.17 -6.28 14.65
N ASP A 27 9.92 -7.50 14.19
CA ASP A 27 10.71 -8.18 13.15
C ASP A 27 10.72 -7.42 11.81
N MET A 28 9.68 -6.66 11.50
CA MET A 28 9.57 -5.93 10.24
C MET A 28 10.44 -4.66 10.18
N GLU A 29 10.73 -4.01 11.31
CA GLU A 29 11.62 -2.85 11.33
C GLU A 29 13.07 -3.22 11.01
N ASN A 30 13.47 -4.47 11.26
CA ASN A 30 14.82 -4.95 11.01
C ASN A 30 15.03 -5.44 9.56
N GLU A 31 13.96 -5.84 8.87
CA GLU A 31 14.04 -6.44 7.53
C GLU A 31 13.75 -5.42 6.40
N TYR A 32 13.01 -4.35 6.70
CA TYR A 32 12.57 -3.37 5.70
C TYR A 32 13.26 -2.03 5.91
N SER A 33 13.61 -1.37 4.81
CA SER A 33 13.91 0.06 4.82
C SER A 33 12.63 0.85 5.04
N ILE A 34 12.73 1.97 5.77
CA ILE A 34 11.58 2.79 6.17
C ILE A 34 11.76 4.21 5.62
N ASN A 35 10.74 4.74 4.94
CA ASN A 35 10.69 6.12 4.44
C ASN A 35 9.36 6.78 4.79
N LEU A 36 9.42 7.98 5.38
CA LEU A 36 8.23 8.78 5.64
C LEU A 36 7.79 9.53 4.36
N SER A 37 6.46 9.60 4.19
CA SER A 37 5.85 10.53 3.24
C SER A 37 6.22 11.99 3.56
N PRO A 38 6.23 12.90 2.57
CA PRO A 38 6.54 14.31 2.78
C PRO A 38 5.74 14.99 3.89
N ASN A 39 4.45 14.64 4.03
CA ASN A 39 3.59 15.17 5.08
C ASN A 39 3.67 14.37 6.40
N GLN A 40 4.52 13.35 6.48
CA GLN A 40 4.72 12.46 7.63
C GLN A 40 3.44 11.74 8.10
N GLN A 41 2.42 11.63 7.24
CA GLN A 41 1.18 10.93 7.57
C GLN A 41 1.30 9.43 7.35
N PHE A 42 2.14 9.03 6.41
CA PHE A 42 2.36 7.64 6.01
C PHE A 42 3.82 7.22 6.14
N SER A 43 4.00 5.95 6.51
CA SER A 43 5.28 5.26 6.55
C SER A 43 5.31 4.20 5.45
N LEU A 44 6.30 4.27 4.56
CA LEU A 44 6.60 3.24 3.58
C LEU A 44 7.63 2.29 4.17
N PHE A 45 7.33 1.00 4.11
CA PHE A 45 8.27 -0.07 4.42
C PHE A 45 8.55 -0.82 3.11
N TYR A 46 9.82 -0.96 2.75
CA TYR A 46 10.19 -1.63 1.49
C TYR A 46 11.49 -2.42 1.59
N LYS A 47 11.60 -3.46 0.78
CA LYS A 47 12.78 -4.32 0.66
C LYS A 47 12.96 -4.74 -0.78
N PHE A 48 14.21 -4.75 -1.25
CA PHE A 48 14.60 -5.36 -2.51
C PHE A 48 15.30 -6.69 -2.25
N GLU A 49 14.90 -7.72 -3.00
CA GLU A 49 15.49 -9.06 -2.97
C GLU A 49 16.01 -9.39 -4.37
N ASP A 50 17.13 -10.09 -4.45
CA ASP A 50 17.69 -10.49 -5.74
C ASP A 50 16.73 -11.43 -6.49
N ASN A 51 16.59 -11.21 -7.80
CA ASN A 51 15.86 -12.11 -8.68
C ASN A 51 16.85 -13.10 -9.33
N PRO A 52 16.73 -14.42 -9.11
CA PRO A 52 17.66 -15.39 -9.68
C PRO A 52 17.55 -15.56 -11.20
N LEU A 53 16.53 -14.97 -11.85
CA LEU A 53 16.20 -15.24 -13.26
C LEU A 53 16.48 -14.09 -14.25
N ASP A 54 16.84 -12.87 -13.80
CA ASP A 54 17.17 -11.70 -14.66
C ASP A 54 17.72 -10.56 -13.76
N PRO A 55 18.48 -9.54 -14.22
CA PRO A 55 19.14 -8.55 -13.33
C PRO A 55 18.17 -7.54 -12.67
N GLY A 56 16.87 -7.79 -12.69
CA GLY A 56 15.89 -7.04 -11.89
C GLY A 56 15.89 -7.48 -10.42
N ARG A 57 15.28 -6.70 -9.53
CA ARG A 57 15.10 -7.06 -8.11
C ARG A 57 13.62 -7.12 -7.75
N TRP A 58 13.27 -8.07 -6.89
CA TRP A 58 11.93 -8.17 -6.32
C TRP A 58 11.74 -7.12 -5.24
N LEU A 59 10.83 -6.19 -5.47
CA LEU A 59 10.37 -5.21 -4.50
C LEU A 59 9.20 -5.77 -3.71
N SER A 60 9.33 -5.87 -2.39
CA SER A 60 8.21 -6.02 -1.46
C SER A 60 7.99 -4.71 -0.72
N TYR A 61 6.76 -4.21 -0.65
CA TYR A 61 6.47 -2.98 0.10
C TYR A 61 5.08 -2.99 0.76
N TYR A 62 4.92 -2.25 1.83
CA TYR A 62 3.60 -1.92 2.41
C TYR A 62 3.60 -0.49 2.97
N VAL A 63 2.41 0.07 3.13
CA VAL A 63 2.23 1.44 3.62
C VAL A 63 1.31 1.45 4.82
N THR A 64 1.72 2.10 5.90
CA THR A 64 0.88 2.34 7.08
C THR A 64 0.66 3.82 7.30
N GLU A 65 -0.41 4.16 8.04
CA GLU A 65 -0.59 5.49 8.62
C GLU A 65 0.25 5.61 9.90
N THR A 66 1.16 6.59 9.94
CA THR A 66 2.23 6.68 10.94
C THR A 66 1.72 6.74 12.38
N LYS A 67 0.62 7.47 12.64
CA LYS A 67 0.10 7.66 14.01
C LYS A 67 -0.59 6.43 14.58
N THR A 68 -1.18 5.62 13.72
CA THR A 68 -2.12 4.55 14.09
C THR A 68 -1.59 3.17 13.72
N ASN A 69 -0.50 3.12 12.94
CA ASN A 69 0.02 1.92 12.28
C ASN A 69 -1.04 1.15 11.47
N ILE A 70 -2.10 1.84 11.03
CA ILE A 70 -3.14 1.24 10.21
C ILE A 70 -2.55 0.93 8.83
N LEU A 71 -2.60 -0.33 8.41
CA LEU A 71 -2.22 -0.74 7.06
C LEU A 71 -3.15 -0.08 6.03
N LYS A 72 -2.59 0.71 5.13
CA LYS A 72 -3.32 1.36 4.01
C LYS A 72 -3.10 0.64 2.69
N LYS A 73 -1.94 0.00 2.51
CA LYS A 73 -1.62 -0.77 1.30
C LYS A 73 -0.79 -2.00 1.63
N GLU A 74 -1.15 -3.13 1.04
CA GLU A 74 -0.59 -4.44 1.33
C GLU A 74 0.64 -4.79 0.46
N LYS A 75 1.44 -5.72 1.01
CA LYS A 75 2.59 -6.38 0.41
C LYS A 75 2.33 -6.85 -1.02
N THR A 76 2.86 -6.10 -1.98
CA THR A 76 2.90 -6.50 -3.39
C THR A 76 4.35 -6.83 -3.75
N LYS A 77 4.58 -8.01 -4.36
CA LYS A 77 5.88 -8.35 -4.97
C LYS A 77 5.87 -7.95 -6.44
N ILE A 78 6.80 -7.09 -6.86
CA ILE A 78 6.94 -6.60 -8.24
C ILE A 78 8.42 -6.49 -8.62
N LEU A 79 8.78 -6.67 -9.89
CA LEU A 79 10.11 -6.31 -10.38
C LEU A 79 10.22 -4.80 -10.55
N ALA A 80 11.10 -4.16 -9.80
CA ALA A 80 11.25 -2.71 -9.82
C ALA A 80 12.70 -2.28 -9.64
N ASP A 81 13.04 -1.12 -10.21
CA ASP A 81 14.33 -0.48 -10.03
C ASP A 81 14.34 0.39 -8.78
N SER A 82 13.23 1.09 -8.50
CA SER A 82 13.12 2.01 -7.37
C SER A 82 11.68 2.20 -6.89
N ILE A 83 11.57 2.69 -5.66
CA ILE A 83 10.33 3.13 -5.01
C ILE A 83 10.63 4.37 -4.18
N TYR A 84 9.80 5.42 -4.29
CA TYR A 84 9.98 6.66 -3.54
C TYR A 84 8.69 7.47 -3.41
N TRP A 85 8.67 8.42 -2.47
CA TRP A 85 7.59 9.38 -2.32
C TRP A 85 7.79 10.58 -3.24
N ARG A 86 6.76 10.95 -3.99
CA ARG A 86 6.66 12.25 -4.66
C ARG A 86 6.18 13.31 -3.66
N SER A 87 6.45 14.58 -3.96
CA SER A 87 6.12 15.73 -3.09
C SER A 87 4.65 15.87 -2.73
N ASP A 88 3.74 15.33 -3.53
CA ASP A 88 2.29 15.32 -3.30
C ASP A 88 1.80 14.09 -2.50
N ASN A 89 2.72 13.34 -1.88
CA ASN A 89 2.46 12.09 -1.13
C ASN A 89 1.93 10.94 -2.00
N VAL A 90 2.16 10.99 -3.31
CA VAL A 90 1.97 9.84 -4.20
C VAL A 90 3.20 8.96 -4.14
N LEU A 91 3.00 7.65 -3.96
CA LEU A 91 4.07 6.67 -3.99
C LEU A 91 4.34 6.31 -5.45
N VAL A 92 5.60 6.39 -5.87
CA VAL A 92 6.03 6.10 -7.23
C VAL A 92 6.89 4.84 -7.22
N ILE A 93 6.55 3.89 -8.09
CA ILE A 93 7.38 2.73 -8.38
C ILE A 93 7.88 2.85 -9.81
N ILE A 94 9.17 2.65 -10.03
CA ILE A 94 9.76 2.54 -11.37
C ILE A 94 9.91 1.05 -11.69
N PRO A 95 9.09 0.47 -12.57
CA PRO A 95 9.20 -0.94 -12.95
C PRO A 95 10.52 -1.21 -13.65
N TYR A 96 11.01 -2.42 -13.51
CA TYR A 96 12.21 -2.85 -14.22
C TYR A 96 11.92 -3.00 -15.73
N ARG A 97 12.70 -2.30 -16.56
CA ARG A 97 12.37 -2.00 -17.96
C ARG A 97 12.19 -3.22 -18.87
N LYS A 98 12.87 -4.35 -18.65
CA LYS A 98 12.69 -5.52 -19.54
C LYS A 98 11.28 -6.11 -19.50
N MET A 99 10.48 -5.86 -18.46
CA MET A 99 9.07 -6.29 -18.44
C MET A 99 8.13 -5.39 -19.26
N ILE A 100 8.53 -4.15 -19.57
CA ILE A 100 7.75 -3.22 -20.40
C ILE A 100 7.73 -3.73 -21.85
N GLU A 101 8.81 -4.34 -22.31
CA GLU A 101 8.93 -4.86 -23.68
C GLU A 101 8.08 -6.11 -23.93
N THR A 102 7.78 -6.91 -22.89
CA THR A 102 7.07 -8.20 -23.06
C THR A 102 5.55 -8.09 -22.88
N ASN A 103 5.02 -7.03 -22.25
CA ASN A 103 3.59 -6.92 -21.89
C ASN A 103 2.82 -5.79 -22.61
N LEU A 104 3.45 -4.98 -23.46
CA LEU A 104 2.82 -3.84 -24.14
C LEU A 104 2.62 -4.08 -25.65
N GLU A 105 1.77 -5.04 -26.01
CA GLU A 105 1.04 -5.02 -27.29
C GLU A 105 -0.36 -4.37 -27.18
N VAL A 106 -0.73 -3.79 -26.04
CA VAL A 106 -2.03 -3.13 -25.85
C VAL A 106 -1.84 -1.72 -25.26
N ASP A 107 -2.14 -0.73 -26.09
CA ASP A 107 -2.29 0.72 -25.82
C ASP A 107 -1.08 1.50 -25.26
N LYS A 108 -0.30 2.07 -26.19
CA LYS A 108 0.61 3.20 -25.93
C LYS A 108 -0.19 4.45 -25.56
N LYS A 109 -0.19 4.84 -24.28
CA LYS A 109 -0.55 6.19 -23.83
C LYS A 109 0.52 6.69 -22.86
N GLU A 110 1.29 7.67 -23.33
CA GLU A 110 2.24 8.55 -22.61
C GLU A 110 2.13 8.60 -21.06
N ASN A 111 2.56 7.56 -20.35
CA ASN A 111 2.95 7.60 -18.92
C ASN A 111 3.64 6.31 -18.41
N ASP A 112 4.00 5.39 -19.32
CA ASP A 112 4.16 3.95 -19.04
C ASP A 112 5.41 3.52 -18.25
N ASN A 113 6.24 4.46 -17.78
CA ASN A 113 7.51 4.14 -17.10
C ASN A 113 7.40 4.15 -15.57
N GLN A 114 6.24 4.47 -15.01
CA GLN A 114 6.05 4.59 -13.57
C GLN A 114 4.67 4.09 -13.16
N ILE A 115 4.60 3.41 -12.02
CA ILE A 115 3.33 3.05 -11.37
C ILE A 115 3.10 4.07 -10.26
N LEU A 116 2.01 4.82 -10.37
CA LEU A 116 1.58 5.80 -9.38
C LEU A 116 0.57 5.17 -8.42
N ILE A 117 0.85 5.22 -7.13
CA ILE A 117 0.00 4.66 -6.09
C ILE A 117 -0.49 5.78 -5.19
N HIS A 118 -1.80 6.03 -5.26
CA HIS A 118 -2.51 6.87 -4.32
C HIS A 118 -2.89 6.06 -3.08
N ILE A 119 -2.61 6.60 -1.90
CA ILE A 119 -2.86 5.94 -0.60
C ILE A 119 -4.28 6.19 -0.06
N LYS A 120 -5.01 7.14 -0.65
CA LYS A 120 -6.39 7.50 -0.27
C LYS A 120 -7.42 6.54 -0.84
#